data_AF-A0A7C5GQH2-F1
#
_entry.id   AF-A0A7C5GQH2-F1
#
_cell.length_a   1.000
_cell.length_b   1.000
_cell.length_c   1.000
_cell.angle_alpha   90.00
_cell.angle_beta   90.00
_cell.angle_gamma   90.00
#
_symmetry.space_group_name_H-M   'P 1'
#
loop_
_entity.id
_entity.type
_entity.pdbx_description
1 polymer ?
#
loop_
_entity_poly.entity_id
_entity_poly.type
_entity_poly.pdbx_seq_one_letter_code
_entity_poly.pdbx_strand_id
1 'polypeptide(L)'
;MAKFEVPKIDGEQGVLDVPSVQKDVMKGSGPFIAKPEFQADMHFPNDFSKDDEDKWTLVPNWKERALDKLDDLRKRYRSLQVYLDICVKCGACTDKCHYFLGTTDAKNMPVARQDLLRKVYRRYFTFGGKFFGKLGMPEFVGASELTEDVVDDWYNYYHQCSHCRRCSVFCPYGIDTAEISMAAREILDHIGRGSKYNNEIIGKVYKIGNNLGLPQ
;
A
#
# COMPACT_ATOMS: atom_id res chain seq x y z
N MET A 1 -18.32 -22.94 23.56
CA MET A 1 -17.76 -21.59 23.40
C MET A 1 -16.69 -21.39 24.46
N ALA A 2 -15.52 -20.85 24.08
CA ALA A 2 -14.50 -20.50 25.05
C ALA A 2 -15.06 -19.46 26.04
N LYS A 3 -14.93 -19.73 27.34
CA LYS A 3 -15.22 -18.74 28.39
C LYS A 3 -13.97 -17.88 28.53
N PHE A 4 -14.00 -16.66 28.01
CA PHE A 4 -12.93 -15.69 28.21
C PHE A 4 -13.54 -14.38 28.72
N GLU A 5 -12.79 -13.70 29.59
CA GLU A 5 -13.13 -12.34 30.00
C GLU A 5 -12.78 -11.39 28.87
N VAL A 6 -13.78 -10.61 28.43
CA VAL A 6 -13.55 -9.54 27.46
C VAL A 6 -12.74 -8.46 28.18
N PRO A 7 -11.57 -8.06 27.65
CA PRO A 7 -10.79 -6.98 28.24
C PRO A 7 -11.66 -5.72 28.38
N LYS A 8 -11.60 -5.08 29.55
CA LYS A 8 -12.27 -3.80 29.77
C LYS A 8 -11.58 -2.76 28.88
N ILE A 9 -12.36 -2.07 28.05
CA ILE A 9 -11.88 -0.88 27.33
C ILE A 9 -11.61 0.18 28.40
N ASP A 10 -10.35 0.53 28.55
CA ASP A 10 -9.74 1.26 29.66
C ASP A 10 -9.74 2.78 29.49
N GLY A 11 -10.03 3.29 28.30
CA GLY A 11 -10.28 4.72 28.11
C GLY A 11 -11.50 5.15 28.92
N GLU A 12 -11.45 6.33 29.56
CA GLU A 12 -12.41 6.89 30.53
C GLU A 12 -13.90 6.83 30.10
N GLN A 13 -14.19 6.50 28.83
CA GLN A 13 -15.52 6.49 28.21
C GLN A 13 -15.78 5.24 27.34
N GLY A 14 -14.98 4.17 27.44
CA GLY A 14 -15.07 3.01 26.54
C GLY A 14 -14.57 3.32 25.11
N VAL A 15 -13.70 4.32 25.00
CA VAL A 15 -13.01 4.71 23.77
C VAL A 15 -11.62 4.07 23.79
N LEU A 16 -11.14 3.58 22.63
CA LEU A 16 -9.77 3.13 22.49
C LEU A 16 -8.84 4.34 22.61
N ASP A 17 -7.92 4.33 23.58
CA ASP A 17 -6.87 5.33 23.65
C ASP A 17 -6.00 5.22 22.41
N VAL A 18 -5.95 6.30 21.62
CA VAL A 18 -5.09 6.39 20.44
C VAL A 18 -3.64 6.44 20.94
N PRO A 19 -2.79 5.44 20.63
CA PRO A 19 -1.42 5.47 21.10
C PRO A 19 -0.66 6.65 20.46
N SER A 20 0.27 7.21 21.22
CA SER A 20 1.18 8.25 20.73
C SER A 20 1.96 7.75 19.52
N VAL A 21 1.99 8.57 18.48
CA VAL A 21 2.62 8.22 17.20
C VAL A 21 4.14 8.17 17.36
N GLN A 22 4.75 7.10 16.87
CA GLN A 22 6.19 6.98 16.72
C GLN A 22 6.54 6.93 15.23
N LYS A 23 7.50 7.75 14.80
CA LYS A 23 7.83 7.87 13.38
C LYS A 23 8.77 6.75 12.96
N ASP A 24 8.44 6.09 11.84
CA ASP A 24 9.31 5.13 11.14
C ASP A 24 9.74 3.89 11.95
N VAL A 25 8.98 3.51 13.00
CA VAL A 25 9.22 2.28 13.79
C VAL A 25 9.19 1.02 12.93
N MET A 26 8.32 1.01 11.92
CA MET A 26 8.15 -0.09 10.98
C MET A 26 8.86 0.15 9.66
N LYS A 27 9.82 1.09 9.60
CA LYS A 27 10.66 1.28 8.42
C LYS A 27 11.56 0.05 8.24
N GLY A 28 11.53 -0.53 7.06
CA GLY A 28 12.32 -1.71 6.72
C GLY A 28 12.18 -2.06 5.24
N SER A 29 12.72 -3.21 4.85
CA SER A 29 12.72 -3.69 3.46
C SER A 29 11.40 -4.34 3.01
N GLY A 30 10.43 -4.52 3.92
CA GLY A 30 9.19 -5.23 3.64
C GLY A 30 9.36 -6.75 3.50
N PRO A 31 8.37 -7.46 2.94
CA PRO A 31 8.45 -8.91 2.72
C PRO A 31 9.40 -9.28 1.57
N PHE A 32 9.73 -10.56 1.40
CA PHE A 32 10.55 -11.00 0.27
C PHE A 32 9.91 -10.66 -1.09
N ILE A 33 10.71 -10.07 -1.98
CA ILE A 33 10.31 -9.74 -3.36
C ILE A 33 10.22 -11.03 -4.20
N ALA A 34 9.20 -11.10 -5.05
CA ALA A 34 8.99 -12.21 -5.98
C ALA A 34 10.12 -12.28 -7.01
N LYS A 35 10.61 -13.48 -7.27
CA LYS A 35 11.56 -13.72 -8.36
C LYS A 35 10.88 -13.47 -9.73
N PRO A 36 11.64 -13.12 -10.78
CA PRO A 36 11.13 -12.94 -12.14
C PRO A 36 10.31 -14.12 -12.67
N GLU A 37 10.68 -15.36 -12.31
CA GLU A 37 9.95 -16.58 -12.66
C GLU A 37 8.50 -16.58 -12.13
N PHE A 38 8.30 -16.19 -10.87
CA PHE A 38 6.97 -16.16 -10.24
C PHE A 38 6.13 -14.97 -10.71
N GLN A 39 6.76 -13.87 -11.10
CA GLN A 39 6.09 -12.74 -11.76
C GLN A 39 5.55 -13.15 -13.13
N ALA A 40 6.37 -13.86 -13.91
CA ALA A 40 6.00 -14.32 -15.25
C ALA A 40 4.82 -15.29 -15.24
N ASP A 41 4.77 -16.19 -14.25
CA ASP A 41 3.64 -17.09 -14.01
C ASP A 41 2.31 -16.34 -13.81
N MET A 42 2.37 -15.10 -13.31
CA MET A 42 1.24 -14.21 -13.08
C MET A 42 1.03 -13.19 -14.20
N HIS A 43 1.76 -13.31 -15.31
CA HIS A 43 1.77 -12.37 -16.44
C HIS A 43 2.19 -10.94 -16.08
N PHE A 44 2.97 -10.78 -15.01
CA PHE A 44 3.60 -9.51 -14.68
C PHE A 44 4.95 -9.38 -15.39
N PRO A 45 5.46 -8.14 -15.56
CA PRO A 45 6.81 -7.91 -16.06
C PRO A 45 7.87 -8.65 -15.23
N ASN A 46 8.86 -9.20 -15.93
CA ASN A 46 9.94 -10.02 -15.37
C ASN A 46 11.33 -9.54 -15.82
N ASP A 47 11.40 -8.36 -16.44
CA ASP A 47 12.60 -7.67 -16.92
C ASP A 47 13.35 -6.96 -15.79
N PHE A 48 13.65 -7.68 -14.70
CA PHE A 48 14.42 -7.17 -13.55
C PHE A 48 15.30 -8.29 -12.95
N SER A 49 16.36 -7.90 -12.24
CA SER A 49 17.35 -8.82 -11.68
C SER A 49 17.87 -8.31 -10.34
N LYS A 50 18.83 -9.02 -9.73
CA LYS A 50 19.60 -8.48 -8.63
C LYS A 50 20.80 -7.70 -9.17
N ASP A 51 21.17 -6.62 -8.51
CA ASP A 51 22.41 -5.87 -8.74
C ASP A 51 23.60 -6.48 -7.97
N ASP A 52 24.75 -5.81 -8.04
CA ASP A 52 26.00 -6.24 -7.38
C ASP A 52 25.90 -6.29 -5.84
N GLU A 53 24.90 -5.61 -5.26
CA GLU A 53 24.63 -5.56 -3.81
C GLU A 53 23.52 -6.54 -3.39
N ASP A 54 23.13 -7.48 -4.27
CA ASP A 54 22.03 -8.43 -4.06
C ASP A 54 20.64 -7.77 -3.92
N LYS A 55 20.50 -6.48 -4.27
CA LYS A 55 19.22 -5.75 -4.25
C LYS A 55 18.50 -5.96 -5.59
N TRP A 56 17.19 -6.22 -5.52
CA TRP A 56 16.36 -6.30 -6.72
C TRP A 56 16.27 -4.95 -7.41
N THR A 57 16.55 -4.89 -8.70
CA THR A 57 16.31 -3.71 -9.54
C THR A 57 14.82 -3.56 -9.84
N LEU A 58 14.42 -2.39 -10.31
CA LEU A 58 13.10 -2.15 -10.89
C LEU A 58 13.16 -2.44 -12.40
N VAL A 59 12.00 -2.69 -13.01
CA VAL A 59 11.93 -2.87 -14.48
C VAL A 59 12.37 -1.61 -15.24
N PRO A 60 12.85 -1.72 -16.49
CA PRO A 60 13.10 -0.58 -17.36
C PRO A 60 11.89 0.37 -17.44
N ASN A 61 12.16 1.69 -17.38
CA ASN A 61 11.13 2.74 -17.41
C ASN A 61 10.06 2.55 -16.32
N TRP A 62 10.46 2.09 -15.12
CA TRP A 62 9.54 1.80 -14.02
C TRP A 62 8.69 3.00 -13.61
N LYS A 63 9.18 4.23 -13.73
CA LYS A 63 8.43 5.45 -13.36
C LYS A 63 7.22 5.61 -14.27
N GLU A 64 7.46 5.56 -15.58
CA GLU A 64 6.43 5.64 -16.60
C GLU A 64 5.44 4.49 -16.43
N ARG A 65 5.94 3.25 -16.29
CA ARG A 65 5.08 2.06 -16.07
C ARG A 65 4.23 2.18 -14.80
N ALA A 66 4.77 2.68 -13.70
CA ALA A 66 4.03 2.89 -12.46
C ALA A 66 2.92 3.95 -12.62
N LEU A 67 3.24 5.07 -13.28
CA LEU A 67 2.29 6.15 -13.52
C LEU A 67 1.20 5.72 -14.50
N ASP A 68 1.55 5.04 -15.58
CA ASP A 68 0.59 4.49 -16.55
C ASP A 68 -0.34 3.47 -15.89
N LYS A 69 0.21 2.60 -15.04
CA LYS A 69 -0.59 1.64 -14.29
C LYS A 69 -1.53 2.31 -13.30
N LEU A 70 -1.08 3.35 -12.58
CA LEU A 70 -1.95 4.15 -11.72
C LEU A 70 -3.05 4.87 -12.52
N ASP A 71 -2.74 5.38 -13.71
CA ASP A 71 -3.70 6.03 -14.61
C ASP A 71 -4.77 5.05 -15.12
N ASP A 72 -4.36 3.83 -15.50
CA ASP A 72 -5.26 2.73 -15.87
C ASP A 72 -6.21 2.39 -14.70
N LEU A 73 -5.65 2.13 -13.52
CA LEU A 73 -6.42 1.72 -12.34
C LEU A 73 -7.44 2.78 -11.91
N ARG A 74 -7.04 4.06 -11.84
CA ARG A 74 -7.97 5.14 -11.42
C ARG A 74 -9.07 5.39 -12.45
N LYS A 75 -8.82 5.16 -13.74
CA LYS A 75 -9.82 5.28 -14.80
C LYS A 75 -10.78 4.10 -14.83
N ARG A 76 -10.28 2.89 -14.55
CA ARG A 76 -11.06 1.65 -14.50
C ARG A 76 -11.94 1.57 -13.24
N TYR A 77 -11.38 1.94 -12.10
CA TYR A 77 -12.05 1.85 -10.80
C TYR A 77 -12.44 3.23 -10.28
N ARG A 78 -13.72 3.58 -10.45
CA ARG A 78 -14.28 4.84 -9.95
C ARG A 78 -14.03 5.03 -8.44
N SER A 79 -14.10 3.96 -7.66
CA SER A 79 -13.84 3.99 -6.22
C SER A 79 -12.44 4.51 -5.91
N LEU A 80 -11.41 3.98 -6.57
CA LEU A 80 -10.01 4.41 -6.39
C LEU A 80 -9.84 5.91 -6.66
N GLN A 81 -10.36 6.40 -7.78
CA GLN A 81 -10.32 7.83 -8.11
C GLN A 81 -10.98 8.68 -7.02
N VAL A 82 -12.20 8.33 -6.62
CA VAL A 82 -12.96 9.05 -5.59
C VAL A 82 -12.22 9.03 -4.25
N TYR A 83 -11.74 7.87 -3.81
CA TYR A 83 -11.03 7.70 -2.55
C TYR A 83 -9.74 8.54 -2.47
N LEU A 84 -9.00 8.65 -3.58
CA LEU A 84 -7.81 9.50 -3.67
C LEU A 84 -8.15 10.99 -3.56
N ASP A 85 -9.34 11.42 -3.98
CA ASP A 85 -9.74 12.82 -3.97
C ASP A 85 -10.39 13.26 -2.66
N ILE A 86 -11.29 12.46 -2.08
CA ILE A 86 -12.22 12.93 -1.03
C ILE A 86 -11.68 12.82 0.41
N CYS A 87 -10.53 12.19 0.65
CA CYS A 87 -10.00 12.06 2.02
C CYS A 87 -9.60 13.42 2.61
N VAL A 88 -10.32 13.88 3.64
CA VAL A 88 -10.05 15.15 4.34
C VAL A 88 -9.04 15.04 5.49
N LYS A 89 -8.37 13.89 5.64
CA LYS A 89 -7.41 13.61 6.72
C LYS A 89 -7.96 13.74 8.14
N CYS A 90 -9.24 13.42 8.39
CA CYS A 90 -9.85 13.52 9.72
C CYS A 90 -9.31 12.53 10.77
N GLY A 91 -8.64 11.45 10.37
CA GLY A 91 -8.07 10.48 11.30
C GLY A 91 -9.05 9.48 11.94
N ALA A 92 -10.35 9.49 11.59
CA ALA A 92 -11.36 8.58 12.15
C ALA A 92 -11.08 7.07 11.94
N CYS A 93 -10.16 6.73 11.04
CA CYS A 93 -9.73 5.36 10.77
C CYS A 93 -8.48 4.94 11.56
N THR A 94 -7.80 5.86 12.25
CA THR A 94 -6.48 5.65 12.87
C THR A 94 -6.50 4.56 13.93
N ASP A 95 -7.32 4.71 14.96
CA ASP A 95 -7.47 3.76 16.08
C ASP A 95 -8.17 2.45 15.70
N LYS A 96 -8.61 2.32 14.44
CA LYS A 96 -9.30 1.11 13.95
C LYS A 96 -8.34 0.12 13.29
N CYS A 97 -7.11 0.54 13.00
CA CYS A 97 -6.11 -0.29 12.36
C CYS A 97 -5.29 -1.06 13.39
N HIS A 98 -5.39 -2.39 13.38
CA HIS A 98 -4.58 -3.26 14.25
C HIS A 98 -3.08 -3.02 14.10
N TYR A 99 -2.60 -2.74 12.88
CA TYR A 99 -1.18 -2.49 12.65
C TYR A 99 -0.74 -1.15 13.22
N PHE A 100 -1.58 -0.11 13.17
CA PHE A 100 -1.27 1.13 13.86
C PHE A 100 -1.25 0.91 15.38
N LEU A 101 -2.28 0.26 15.94
CA LEU A 101 -2.34 0.00 17.38
C LEU A 101 -1.16 -0.85 17.88
N GLY A 102 -0.72 -1.85 17.11
CA GLY A 102 0.37 -2.73 17.49
C GLY A 102 1.77 -2.16 17.27
N THR A 103 1.93 -1.16 16.39
CA THR A 103 3.27 -0.65 16.01
C THR A 103 3.49 0.81 16.37
N THR A 104 2.40 1.57 16.57
CA THR A 104 2.38 3.03 16.74
C THR A 104 2.98 3.83 15.58
N ASP A 105 3.32 3.16 14.46
CA ASP A 105 3.94 3.80 13.31
C ASP A 105 2.97 4.74 12.59
N ALA A 106 3.37 5.99 12.41
CA ALA A 106 2.59 7.01 11.71
C ALA A 106 2.06 6.55 10.35
N LYS A 107 2.88 5.89 9.54
CA LYS A 107 2.54 5.41 8.19
C LYS A 107 1.63 4.17 8.22
N ASN A 108 1.43 3.55 9.39
CA ASN A 108 0.45 2.48 9.57
C ASN A 108 -0.97 2.98 9.89
N MET A 109 -1.15 4.25 10.24
CA MET A 109 -2.48 4.86 10.29
C MET A 109 -3.11 4.80 8.89
N PRO A 110 -4.37 4.35 8.70
CA PRO A 110 -4.93 4.21 7.36
C PRO A 110 -5.02 5.53 6.59
N VAL A 111 -5.17 6.65 7.28
CA VAL A 111 -5.12 8.01 6.71
C VAL A 111 -3.74 8.37 6.16
N ALA A 112 -2.66 7.94 6.82
CA ALA A 112 -1.29 8.22 6.40
C ALA A 112 -0.79 7.21 5.37
N ARG A 113 -1.16 5.92 5.53
CA ARG A 113 -0.82 4.85 4.59
C ARG A 113 -1.35 5.15 3.20
N GLN A 114 -2.63 5.55 3.07
CA GLN A 114 -3.17 5.93 1.76
C GLN A 114 -2.49 7.19 1.19
N ASP A 115 -1.95 8.06 2.04
CA ASP A 115 -1.26 9.28 1.63
C ASP A 115 0.05 8.96 0.89
N LEU A 116 0.65 7.79 1.12
CA LEU A 116 1.84 7.34 0.39
C LEU A 116 1.60 7.30 -1.13
N LEU A 117 0.47 6.75 -1.58
CA LEU A 117 0.10 6.76 -3.00
C LEU A 117 -0.51 8.10 -3.39
N ARG A 118 -1.30 8.71 -2.50
CA ARG A 118 -2.02 9.95 -2.80
C ARG A 118 -1.10 11.13 -3.11
N LYS A 119 0.06 11.25 -2.45
CA LYS A 119 1.03 12.33 -2.74
C LYS A 119 1.57 12.24 -4.18
N VAL A 120 1.85 11.03 -4.65
CA VAL A 120 2.24 10.77 -6.05
C VAL A 120 1.07 11.03 -7.00
N TYR A 121 -0.13 10.54 -6.67
CA TYR A 121 -1.34 10.83 -7.44
C TYR A 121 -1.55 12.35 -7.62
N ARG A 122 -1.45 13.12 -6.53
CA ARG A 122 -1.56 14.59 -6.58
C ARG A 122 -0.52 15.17 -7.52
N ARG A 123 0.74 14.78 -7.38
CA ARG A 123 1.87 15.30 -8.17
C ARG A 123 1.66 15.18 -9.68
N TYR A 124 1.15 14.04 -10.14
CA TYR A 124 1.13 13.70 -11.56
C TYR A 124 -0.25 13.74 -12.21
N PHE A 125 -1.35 13.79 -11.46
CA PHE A 125 -2.71 13.70 -12.03
C PHE A 125 -3.62 14.88 -11.70
N THR A 126 -3.35 15.63 -10.63
CA THR A 126 -4.16 16.82 -10.29
C THR A 126 -3.61 18.09 -10.90
N PHE A 127 -4.48 19.05 -11.23
CA PHE A 127 -4.06 20.36 -11.75
C PHE A 127 -3.11 21.06 -10.79
N GLY A 128 -3.47 21.15 -9.50
CA GLY A 128 -2.66 21.78 -8.47
C GLY A 128 -1.29 21.11 -8.32
N GLY A 129 -1.22 19.79 -8.21
CA GLY A 129 0.06 19.10 -8.06
C GLY A 129 0.95 19.17 -9.30
N LYS A 130 0.39 19.19 -10.51
CA LYS A 130 1.16 19.46 -11.74
C LYS A 130 1.72 20.88 -11.76
N PHE A 131 0.89 21.87 -11.41
CA PHE A 131 1.27 23.27 -11.41
C PHE A 131 2.37 23.57 -10.38
N PHE A 132 2.12 23.25 -9.10
CA PHE A 132 3.09 23.47 -8.04
C PHE A 132 4.34 22.57 -8.18
N GLY A 133 4.20 21.38 -8.77
CA GLY A 133 5.34 20.54 -9.14
C GLY A 133 6.25 21.19 -10.18
N LYS A 134 5.69 21.83 -11.22
CA LYS A 134 6.49 22.59 -12.22
C LYS A 134 7.16 23.82 -11.62
N LEU A 135 6.58 24.42 -10.58
CA LEU A 135 7.15 25.54 -9.84
C LEU A 135 8.24 25.10 -8.83
N GLY A 136 8.48 23.79 -8.67
CA GLY A 136 9.45 23.26 -7.71
C GLY A 136 8.97 23.32 -6.25
N MET A 137 7.65 23.42 -6.01
CA MET A 137 7.05 23.47 -4.67
C MET A 137 5.93 22.41 -4.47
N PRO A 138 6.10 21.13 -4.88
CA PRO A 138 5.04 20.13 -4.81
C PRO A 138 4.53 19.89 -3.38
N GLU A 139 5.37 20.07 -2.36
CA GLU A 139 5.03 19.84 -0.95
C GLU A 139 3.94 20.80 -0.45
N PHE A 140 3.82 21.99 -1.05
CA PHE A 140 2.82 23.00 -0.68
C PHE A 140 1.38 22.48 -0.81
N VAL A 141 1.14 21.58 -1.78
CA VAL A 141 -0.14 20.90 -1.98
C VAL A 141 -0.14 19.45 -1.48
N GLY A 142 0.89 19.08 -0.72
CA GLY A 142 1.11 17.72 -0.24
C GLY A 142 1.24 16.73 -1.40
N ALA A 143 1.94 17.13 -2.48
CA ALA A 143 2.35 16.26 -3.57
C ALA A 143 3.83 15.87 -3.39
N SER A 144 4.23 14.74 -3.95
CA SER A 144 5.64 14.29 -3.93
C SER A 144 6.02 13.61 -5.24
N GLU A 145 7.28 13.73 -5.64
CA GLU A 145 7.83 12.98 -6.76
C GLU A 145 7.79 11.48 -6.50
N LEU A 146 7.67 10.69 -7.57
CA LEU A 146 7.82 9.24 -7.53
C LEU A 146 9.31 8.90 -7.63
N THR A 147 9.90 8.57 -6.48
CA THR A 147 11.29 8.13 -6.34
C THR A 147 11.37 6.67 -5.92
N GLU A 148 12.54 6.05 -5.99
CA GLU A 148 12.72 4.67 -5.53
C GLU A 148 12.47 4.55 -4.02
N ASP A 149 12.84 5.55 -3.22
CA ASP A 149 12.51 5.58 -1.78
C ASP A 149 11.01 5.55 -1.54
N VAL A 150 10.21 6.21 -2.39
CA VAL A 150 8.74 6.16 -2.32
C VAL A 150 8.24 4.76 -2.67
N VAL A 151 8.84 4.11 -3.67
CA VAL A 151 8.52 2.72 -4.03
C VAL A 151 8.89 1.75 -2.91
N ASP A 152 10.03 1.94 -2.25
CA ASP A 152 10.46 1.12 -1.11
C ASP A 152 9.53 1.33 0.10
N ASP A 153 9.11 2.58 0.38
CA ASP A 153 8.08 2.89 1.38
C ASP A 153 6.73 2.23 1.03
N TRP A 154 6.30 2.30 -0.24
CA TRP A 154 5.08 1.64 -0.71
C TRP A 154 5.18 0.13 -0.47
N TYR A 155 6.27 -0.48 -0.91
CA TYR A 155 6.46 -1.91 -0.80
C TYR A 155 6.45 -2.36 0.66
N ASN A 156 7.13 -1.66 1.55
CA ASN A 156 7.11 -1.96 2.97
C ASN A 156 5.70 -1.78 3.58
N TYR A 157 5.14 -0.56 3.53
CA TYR A 157 3.94 -0.21 4.30
C TYR A 157 2.63 -0.76 3.70
N TYR A 158 2.54 -0.93 2.38
CA TYR A 158 1.34 -1.54 1.80
C TYR A 158 1.28 -3.03 2.08
N HIS A 159 2.39 -3.73 2.24
CA HIS A 159 2.39 -5.15 2.65
C HIS A 159 2.14 -5.38 4.14
N GLN A 160 2.18 -4.32 4.97
CA GLN A 160 1.73 -4.38 6.35
C GLN A 160 0.20 -4.31 6.48
N CYS A 161 -0.53 -3.91 5.44
CA CYS A 161 -2.00 -3.89 5.47
C CYS A 161 -2.60 -5.31 5.33
N SER A 162 -3.48 -5.74 6.24
CA SER A 162 -4.19 -7.03 6.08
C SER A 162 -5.41 -6.99 5.16
N HIS A 163 -5.74 -5.81 4.60
CA HIS A 163 -6.99 -5.59 3.87
C HIS A 163 -8.26 -5.97 4.66
N CYS A 164 -8.24 -5.88 5.99
CA CYS A 164 -9.40 -6.16 6.84
C CYS A 164 -10.57 -5.17 6.72
N ARG A 165 -10.42 -4.09 5.94
CA ARG A 165 -11.43 -3.05 5.64
C ARG A 165 -12.10 -2.36 6.84
N ARG A 166 -11.57 -2.50 8.07
CA ARG A 166 -12.05 -1.73 9.23
C ARG A 166 -12.02 -0.21 8.98
N CYS A 167 -10.97 0.27 8.31
CA CYS A 167 -10.87 1.66 7.90
C CYS A 167 -12.06 2.14 7.06
N SER A 168 -12.64 1.28 6.20
CA SER A 168 -13.80 1.61 5.38
C SER A 168 -15.07 1.75 6.22
N VAL A 169 -15.25 0.89 7.22
CA VAL A 169 -16.43 0.89 8.10
C VAL A 169 -16.52 2.18 8.91
N PHE A 170 -15.39 2.70 9.37
CA PHE A 170 -15.34 3.88 10.25
C PHE A 170 -15.01 5.19 9.52
N CYS A 171 -14.75 5.16 8.21
CA CYS A 171 -14.53 6.39 7.46
C CYS A 171 -15.88 7.11 7.24
N PRO A 172 -16.05 8.37 7.68
CA PRO A 172 -17.30 9.10 7.44
C PRO A 172 -17.54 9.43 5.97
N TYR A 173 -16.50 9.34 5.13
CA TYR A 173 -16.58 9.50 3.67
C TYR A 173 -16.69 8.15 2.94
N GLY A 174 -16.75 7.02 3.66
CA GLY A 174 -16.84 5.68 3.08
C GLY A 174 -15.58 5.23 2.33
N ILE A 175 -14.41 5.79 2.65
CA ILE A 175 -13.16 5.48 1.93
C ILE A 175 -12.62 4.12 2.35
N ASP A 176 -12.53 3.19 1.40
CA ASP A 176 -11.86 1.92 1.59
C ASP A 176 -10.37 2.01 1.29
N THR A 177 -9.54 2.19 2.33
CA THR A 177 -8.08 2.23 2.14
C THR A 177 -7.49 0.87 1.76
N ALA A 178 -8.24 -0.24 1.88
CA ALA A 178 -7.78 -1.53 1.39
C ALA A 178 -7.75 -1.53 -0.15
N GLU A 179 -8.70 -0.90 -0.82
CA GLU A 179 -8.68 -0.74 -2.29
C GLU A 179 -7.48 0.07 -2.77
N ILE A 180 -7.14 1.15 -2.06
CA ILE A 180 -5.91 1.92 -2.33
C ILE A 180 -4.67 1.04 -2.16
N SER A 181 -4.63 0.21 -1.11
CA SER A 181 -3.52 -0.70 -0.88
C SER A 181 -3.44 -1.83 -1.91
N MET A 182 -4.57 -2.34 -2.41
CA MET A 182 -4.61 -3.33 -3.50
C MET A 182 -4.09 -2.71 -4.79
N ALA A 183 -4.54 -1.51 -5.14
CA ALA A 183 -4.03 -0.77 -6.31
C ALA A 183 -2.52 -0.52 -6.20
N ALA A 184 -2.03 -0.12 -5.02
CA ALA A 184 -0.60 0.09 -4.83
C ALA A 184 0.22 -1.19 -4.98
N ARG A 185 -0.28 -2.34 -4.46
CA ARG A 185 0.37 -3.64 -4.67
C ARG A 185 0.38 -4.06 -6.13
N GLU A 186 -0.70 -3.84 -6.87
CA GLU A 186 -0.74 -4.13 -8.31
C GLU A 186 0.24 -3.25 -9.10
N ILE A 187 0.41 -1.97 -8.72
CA ILE A 187 1.44 -1.10 -9.31
C ILE A 187 2.84 -1.66 -9.00
N LEU A 188 3.08 -2.10 -7.76
CA LEU A 188 4.36 -2.68 -7.34
C LEU A 188 4.66 -3.98 -8.12
N ASP A 189 3.69 -4.88 -8.28
CA ASP A 189 3.81 -6.07 -9.14
C ASP A 189 4.18 -5.67 -10.57
N HIS A 190 3.57 -4.61 -11.10
CA HIS A 190 3.82 -4.13 -12.47
C HIS A 190 5.22 -3.53 -12.69
N ILE A 191 5.95 -3.17 -11.62
CA ILE A 191 7.29 -2.58 -11.70
C ILE A 191 8.41 -3.47 -11.16
N GLY A 192 8.15 -4.77 -10.95
CA GLY A 192 9.16 -5.72 -10.44
C GLY A 192 9.34 -5.67 -8.91
N ARG A 193 8.33 -5.18 -8.18
CA ARG A 193 8.25 -5.16 -6.71
C ARG A 193 7.07 -6.01 -6.21
N GLY A 194 6.85 -7.16 -6.82
CA GLY A 194 5.80 -8.06 -6.37
C GLY A 194 6.14 -8.83 -5.11
N SER A 195 5.13 -9.27 -4.37
CA SER A 195 5.32 -10.07 -3.15
C SER A 195 5.61 -11.53 -3.50
N LYS A 196 6.71 -12.09 -2.98
CA LYS A 196 7.04 -13.52 -3.18
C LYS A 196 5.91 -14.42 -2.73
N TYR A 197 5.36 -14.18 -1.54
CA TYR A 197 4.33 -15.05 -0.97
C TYR A 197 3.12 -15.17 -1.89
N ASN A 198 2.56 -14.04 -2.35
CA ASN A 198 1.38 -14.06 -3.20
C ASN A 198 1.68 -14.62 -4.59
N ASN A 199 2.72 -14.13 -5.26
CA ASN A 199 2.95 -14.44 -6.68
C ASN A 199 3.42 -15.88 -6.86
N GLU A 200 4.22 -16.42 -5.93
CA GLU A 200 4.62 -17.83 -5.95
C GLU A 200 3.45 -18.77 -5.65
N ILE A 201 2.61 -18.43 -4.67
CA ILE A 201 1.49 -19.29 -4.27
C ILE A 201 0.41 -19.34 -5.34
N ILE A 202 0.04 -18.20 -5.94
CA ILE A 202 -1.00 -18.18 -6.96
C ILE A 202 -0.53 -18.94 -8.22
N GLY A 203 0.73 -18.83 -8.60
CA GLY A 203 1.31 -19.66 -9.67
C GLY A 203 1.17 -21.17 -9.38
N LYS A 204 1.38 -21.59 -8.12
CA LYS A 204 1.15 -22.99 -7.70
C LYS A 204 -0.32 -23.38 -7.74
N VAL A 205 -1.25 -22.48 -7.40
CA VAL A 205 -2.69 -22.76 -7.52
C VAL A 205 -3.05 -23.10 -8.97
N TYR A 206 -2.55 -22.33 -9.94
CA TYR A 206 -2.84 -22.60 -11.35
C TYR A 206 -2.16 -23.86 -11.89
N LYS A 207 -0.99 -24.23 -11.37
CA LYS A 207 -0.24 -25.42 -11.81
C LYS A 207 -0.68 -26.72 -11.13
N ILE A 208 -0.91 -26.68 -9.82
CA ILE A 208 -1.12 -27.87 -8.95
C ILE A 208 -2.57 -27.96 -8.47
N GLY A 209 -3.31 -26.86 -8.43
CA GLY A 209 -4.70 -26.81 -7.97
C GLY A 209 -4.87 -26.50 -6.48
N ASN A 210 -3.79 -26.21 -5.74
CA ASN A 210 -3.87 -25.72 -4.36
C ASN A 210 -2.73 -24.75 -4.01
N ASN A 211 -2.95 -23.94 -2.98
CA ASN A 211 -2.06 -22.87 -2.56
C ASN A 211 -0.82 -23.37 -1.78
N LEU A 212 -0.86 -24.60 -1.26
CA LEU A 212 0.25 -25.19 -0.53
C LEU A 212 1.26 -25.88 -1.47
N GLY A 213 0.87 -26.11 -2.73
CA GLY A 213 1.66 -26.87 -3.70
C GLY A 213 1.78 -28.35 -3.33
N LEU A 214 0.82 -28.89 -2.57
CA LEU A 214 0.81 -30.31 -2.21
C LEU A 214 0.37 -31.14 -3.42
N PRO A 215 1.11 -32.18 -3.83
CA PRO A 215 0.63 -33.11 -4.85
C PRO A 215 -0.61 -33.84 -4.34
N GLN A 216 -1.52 -34.21 -5.25
CA GLN A 216 -2.63 -35.12 -4.93
C GLN A 216 -2.12 -36.49 -4.50
#